data_AF-R7LY44-F1
#
_entry.id   AF-R7LY44-F1
#
_cell.length_a   1.000
_cell.length_b   1.000
_cell.length_c   1.000
_cell.angle_alpha   90.00
_cell.angle_beta   90.00
_cell.angle_gamma   90.00
#
_symmetry.space_group_name_H-M   'P 1'
#
loop_
_entity.id
_entity.type
_entity.pdbx_description
1 polymer ?
#
loop_
_entity_poly.entity_id
_entity_poly.type
_entity_poly.pdbx_seq_one_letter_code
_entity_poly.pdbx_strand_id
1 'polypeptide(L)'
;MKKNYIIGSIILLIIVVLFSWFMVYTDSKKQEQANSMIPSIGQKLWTYNMNAHSWYRYKETDSDESKEDIILQVQESIDNTGLTSYHLLTGNAQVPKEPVLIGEGSQEFLVGKKLYSYYPKTFEYYEVLFNGVKFVQRKLSKKEVSKLLKGYEIIDVSTLEKGTYNLKQSKLHNRFVVLNDTGDDFYKYYIVPNDSKKMELGCFSNQFRIKKSDVTIKIQRLEGCSKAYPCYEINVK
;
A
#
# COMPACT_ATOMS: atom_id res chain seq x y z
N MET A 1 -32.65 -34.93 28.95
CA MET A 1 -32.03 -34.30 27.75
C MET A 1 -31.10 -35.30 27.08
N LYS A 2 -31.23 -35.55 25.77
CA LYS A 2 -30.45 -36.58 25.06
C LYS A 2 -28.97 -36.17 24.99
N LYS A 3 -28.05 -37.04 25.44
CA LYS A 3 -26.57 -36.86 25.45
C LYS A 3 -26.02 -36.24 24.15
N ASN A 4 -26.65 -36.52 23.02
CA ASN A 4 -26.26 -36.04 21.69
C ASN A 4 -26.38 -34.51 21.53
N TYR A 5 -27.30 -33.86 22.25
CA TYR A 5 -27.44 -32.40 22.23
C TYR A 5 -26.29 -31.69 22.95
N ILE A 6 -25.79 -32.29 24.03
CA ILE A 6 -24.65 -31.75 24.79
C ILE A 6 -23.37 -31.83 23.95
N ILE A 7 -23.16 -32.96 23.27
CA ILE A 7 -22.01 -33.16 22.38
C ILE A 7 -22.08 -32.18 21.18
N GLY A 8 -23.26 -32.01 20.58
CA GLY A 8 -23.47 -31.03 19.50
C GLY A 8 -23.17 -29.59 19.91
N SER A 9 -23.61 -29.18 21.11
CA SER A 9 -23.33 -27.85 21.65
C SER A 9 -21.85 -27.62 21.92
N ILE A 10 -21.11 -28.64 22.39
CA ILE A 10 -19.66 -28.54 22.62
C ILE A 10 -18.91 -28.35 21.30
N ILE A 11 -19.28 -29.11 20.25
CA ILE A 11 -18.66 -28.98 18.91
C ILE A 11 -18.91 -27.59 18.32
N LEU A 12 -20.13 -27.08 18.43
CA LEU A 12 -20.47 -25.73 17.95
C LEU A 12 -19.62 -24.66 18.65
N LEU A 13 -19.42 -24.80 19.95
CA LEU A 13 -18.66 -23.85 20.76
C LEU A 13 -17.17 -23.85 20.36
N ILE A 14 -16.60 -25.03 20.08
CA ILE A 14 -15.22 -25.16 19.57
C ILE A 14 -15.08 -24.46 18.21
N ILE A 15 -16.04 -24.64 17.30
CA ILE A 15 -16.01 -24.00 15.97
C ILE A 15 -16.07 -22.47 16.09
N VAL A 16 -16.93 -21.93 16.96
CA VAL A 16 -17.04 -20.47 17.18
C VAL A 16 -15.75 -19.89 17.75
N VAL A 17 -15.11 -20.60 18.69
CA VAL A 17 -13.82 -20.17 19.28
C VAL A 17 -12.71 -20.20 18.22
N LEU A 18 -12.60 -21.28 17.45
CA LEU A 18 -11.61 -21.38 16.36
C LEU A 18 -11.80 -20.30 15.30
N PHE A 19 -13.04 -20.00 14.93
CA PHE A 19 -13.35 -18.96 13.94
C PHE A 19 -13.03 -17.56 14.46
N SER A 20 -13.34 -17.29 15.73
CA SER A 20 -13.01 -16.01 16.39
C SER A 20 -11.50 -15.82 16.51
N TRP A 21 -10.77 -16.87 16.90
CA TRP A 21 -9.31 -16.86 16.97
C TRP A 21 -8.68 -16.64 15.59
N PHE A 22 -9.19 -17.32 14.55
CA PHE A 22 -8.74 -17.12 13.17
C PHE A 22 -8.93 -15.67 12.70
N MET A 23 -10.08 -15.06 12.98
CA MET A 23 -10.32 -13.64 12.65
C MET A 23 -9.31 -12.72 13.32
N VAL A 24 -9.09 -12.88 14.64
CA VAL A 24 -8.12 -12.07 15.39
C VAL A 24 -6.69 -12.25 14.86
N TYR A 25 -6.29 -13.49 14.58
CA TYR A 25 -4.97 -13.79 13.99
C TYR A 25 -4.77 -13.14 12.62
N THR A 26 -5.82 -13.14 11.78
CA THR A 26 -5.72 -12.49 10.46
C THR A 26 -5.63 -10.97 10.57
N ASP A 27 -6.27 -10.36 11.55
CA ASP A 27 -6.19 -8.91 11.76
C ASP A 27 -4.85 -8.49 12.38
N SER A 28 -4.27 -9.25 13.30
CA SER A 28 -2.92 -8.98 13.81
C SER A 28 -1.86 -9.08 12.71
N LYS A 29 -1.96 -10.09 11.83
CA LYS A 29 -1.10 -10.24 10.65
C LYS A 29 -1.20 -9.04 9.69
N LYS A 30 -2.41 -8.52 9.45
CA LYS A 30 -2.60 -7.33 8.61
C LYS A 30 -2.01 -6.09 9.26
N GLN A 31 -2.12 -5.96 10.58
CA GLN A 31 -1.60 -4.83 11.33
C GLN A 31 -0.07 -4.85 11.42
N GLU A 32 0.55 -6.01 11.63
CA GLU A 32 2.01 -6.19 11.49
C GLU A 32 2.47 -5.86 10.07
N GLN A 33 1.72 -6.30 9.06
CA GLN A 33 2.03 -5.99 7.67
C GLN A 33 1.93 -4.49 7.38
N ALA A 34 0.91 -3.80 7.89
CA ALA A 34 0.76 -2.35 7.78
C ALA A 34 1.88 -1.58 8.52
N ASN A 35 2.24 -2.00 9.73
CA ASN A 35 3.33 -1.39 10.50
C ASN A 35 4.70 -1.63 9.85
N SER A 36 4.88 -2.72 9.11
CA SER A 36 6.11 -3.00 8.35
C SER A 36 6.27 -2.17 7.06
N MET A 37 5.25 -1.39 6.66
CA MET A 37 5.30 -0.58 5.43
C MET A 37 5.99 0.77 5.60
N ILE A 38 6.28 1.19 6.85
CA ILE A 38 7.07 2.39 7.11
C ILE A 38 8.48 1.92 7.46
N PRO A 39 9.40 1.91 6.48
CA PRO A 39 10.76 1.51 6.76
C PRO A 39 11.46 2.52 7.67
N SER A 40 12.20 2.01 8.65
CA SER A 40 13.08 2.84 9.47
C SER A 40 14.45 3.01 8.82
N ILE A 41 15.10 4.14 9.12
CA ILE A 41 16.48 4.38 8.68
C ILE A 41 17.40 3.26 9.17
N GLY A 42 18.26 2.77 8.27
CA GLY A 42 19.21 1.68 8.50
C GLY A 42 18.62 0.28 8.31
N GLN A 43 17.30 0.15 8.11
CA GLN A 43 16.64 -1.14 7.97
C GLN A 43 16.92 -1.79 6.61
N LYS A 44 17.33 -3.06 6.62
CA LYS A 44 17.38 -3.91 5.43
C LYS A 44 15.99 -4.44 5.14
N LEU A 45 15.48 -4.17 3.94
CA LEU A 45 14.09 -4.49 3.61
C LEU A 45 14.01 -5.66 2.64
N TRP A 46 14.60 -5.49 1.46
CA TRP A 46 14.33 -6.33 0.29
C TRP A 46 15.63 -6.83 -0.33
N THR A 47 15.64 -8.06 -0.81
CA THR A 47 16.75 -8.67 -1.54
C THR A 47 16.32 -8.94 -2.98
N TYR A 48 17.13 -8.52 -3.94
CA TYR A 48 16.98 -8.82 -5.36
C TYR A 48 18.01 -9.84 -5.79
N ASN A 49 17.56 -11.02 -6.23
CA ASN A 49 18.43 -11.98 -6.86
C ASN A 49 18.55 -11.64 -8.35
N MET A 50 19.76 -11.30 -8.81
CA MET A 50 20.00 -10.88 -10.18
C MET A 50 19.87 -12.03 -11.17
N ASN A 51 20.26 -13.25 -10.79
CA ASN A 51 20.16 -14.44 -11.66
C ASN A 51 18.69 -14.80 -11.93
N ALA A 52 17.88 -14.84 -10.88
CA ALA A 52 16.44 -15.12 -10.95
C ALA A 52 15.59 -13.91 -11.39
N HIS A 53 16.20 -12.73 -11.49
CA HIS A 53 15.54 -11.46 -11.81
C HIS A 53 14.31 -11.19 -10.92
N SER A 54 14.45 -11.41 -9.61
CA SER A 54 13.28 -11.47 -8.73
C SER A 54 13.56 -10.97 -7.32
N TRP A 55 12.60 -10.25 -6.75
CA TRP A 55 12.64 -9.67 -5.42
C TRP A 55 12.04 -10.59 -4.35
N TYR A 56 12.58 -10.54 -3.14
CA TYR A 56 12.02 -11.18 -1.96
C TYR A 56 12.34 -10.40 -0.68
N ARG A 57 11.71 -10.79 0.43
CA ARG A 57 11.96 -10.18 1.74
C ARG A 57 13.34 -10.54 2.24
N TYR A 58 14.10 -9.55 2.69
CA TYR A 58 15.42 -9.76 3.26
C TYR A 58 15.37 -10.81 4.38
N LYS A 59 16.35 -11.70 4.37
CA LYS A 59 16.62 -12.67 5.43
C LYS A 59 18.02 -12.45 5.95
N GLU A 60 18.23 -12.70 7.24
CA GLU A 60 19.57 -12.61 7.85
C GLU A 60 20.61 -13.55 7.21
N THR A 61 20.15 -14.58 6.50
CA THR A 61 21.01 -15.48 5.71
C THR A 61 21.49 -14.88 4.39
N ASP A 62 20.87 -13.78 3.93
CA ASP A 62 21.30 -13.09 2.71
C ASP A 62 22.62 -12.35 2.98
N SER A 63 23.60 -12.54 2.10
CA SER A 63 24.92 -11.94 2.26
C SER A 63 24.99 -10.56 1.62
N ASP A 64 25.39 -9.56 2.40
CA ASP A 64 25.66 -8.18 1.94
C ASP A 64 26.79 -8.09 0.91
N GLU A 65 27.65 -9.11 0.85
CA GLU A 65 28.79 -9.21 -0.06
C GLU A 65 28.52 -10.16 -1.25
N SER A 66 27.28 -10.62 -1.40
CA SER A 66 26.89 -11.46 -2.53
C SER A 66 27.13 -10.74 -3.85
N LYS A 67 27.78 -11.42 -4.80
CA LYS A 67 27.87 -10.95 -6.20
C LYS A 67 26.60 -11.24 -7.00
N GLU A 68 25.66 -11.99 -6.44
CA GLU A 68 24.44 -12.42 -7.12
C GLU A 68 23.19 -11.69 -6.61
N ASP A 69 23.28 -11.12 -5.41
CA ASP A 69 22.16 -10.46 -4.74
C ASP A 69 22.45 -8.99 -4.45
N ILE A 70 21.37 -8.20 -4.43
CA ILE A 70 21.38 -6.79 -4.05
C ILE A 70 20.40 -6.60 -2.89
N ILE A 71 20.87 -6.10 -1.76
CA ILE A 71 20.01 -5.78 -0.61
C ILE A 71 19.73 -4.28 -0.58
N LEU A 72 18.44 -3.92 -0.52
CA LEU A 72 17.99 -2.56 -0.31
C LEU A 72 18.00 -2.24 1.19
N GLN A 73 18.88 -1.32 1.57
CA GLN A 73 18.94 -0.75 2.91
C GLN A 73 18.44 0.69 2.89
N VAL A 74 17.53 1.04 3.78
CA VAL A 74 17.02 2.40 3.93
C VAL A 74 18.12 3.26 4.52
N GLN A 75 18.42 4.41 3.92
CA GLN A 75 19.54 5.25 4.34
C GLN A 75 19.07 6.54 5.02
N GLU A 76 18.26 7.34 4.34
CA GLU A 76 17.85 8.65 4.84
C GLU A 76 16.54 9.07 4.17
N SER A 77 15.64 9.69 4.93
CA SER A 77 14.61 10.55 4.37
C SER A 77 15.31 11.87 4.05
N ILE A 78 15.55 12.16 2.77
CA ILE A 78 16.25 13.39 2.39
C ILE A 78 15.31 14.57 2.69
N ASP A 79 15.54 15.23 3.82
CA ASP A 79 14.74 16.37 4.24
C ASP A 79 14.74 17.48 3.17
N ASN A 80 13.56 18.07 2.96
CA ASN A 80 13.15 19.03 1.92
C ASN A 80 12.79 18.47 0.53
N THR A 81 13.18 17.25 0.16
CA THR A 81 12.65 16.58 -1.06
C THR A 81 11.65 15.47 -0.72
N GLY A 82 11.74 14.97 0.52
CA GLY A 82 11.01 13.85 1.08
C GLY A 82 11.26 12.51 0.38
N LEU A 83 12.22 12.44 -0.54
CA LEU A 83 12.68 11.20 -1.17
C LEU A 83 13.24 10.23 -0.11
N THR A 84 12.89 8.95 -0.22
CA THR A 84 13.57 7.91 0.56
C THR A 84 14.78 7.42 -0.22
N SER A 85 15.96 7.61 0.34
CA SER A 85 17.21 7.11 -0.22
C SER A 85 17.45 5.67 0.23
N TYR A 86 17.73 4.79 -0.72
CA TYR A 86 18.11 3.40 -0.48
C TYR A 86 19.55 3.15 -0.90
N HIS A 87 20.35 2.63 0.02
CA HIS A 87 21.68 2.12 -0.28
C HIS A 87 21.60 0.66 -0.77
N LEU A 88 22.47 0.33 -1.73
CA LEU A 88 22.59 -0.99 -2.31
C LEU A 88 23.76 -1.73 -1.68
N LEU A 89 23.48 -2.79 -0.92
CA LEU A 89 24.50 -3.69 -0.40
C LEU A 89 24.67 -4.85 -1.38
N THR A 90 25.85 -4.93 -2.01
CA THR A 90 26.22 -6.01 -2.93
C THR A 90 27.73 -6.09 -3.09
N GLY A 91 28.25 -7.29 -3.28
CA GLY A 91 29.64 -7.55 -3.68
C GLY A 91 29.87 -7.41 -5.19
N ASN A 92 28.84 -7.16 -5.99
CA ASN A 92 28.98 -6.96 -7.42
C ASN A 92 29.46 -5.54 -7.75
N ALA A 93 30.70 -5.42 -8.23
CA ALA A 93 31.30 -4.15 -8.62
C ALA A 93 30.67 -3.47 -9.85
N GLN A 94 29.89 -4.22 -10.65
CA GLN A 94 29.19 -3.67 -11.82
C GLN A 94 27.90 -2.93 -11.45
N VAL A 95 27.34 -3.20 -10.26
CA VAL A 95 26.16 -2.49 -9.76
C VAL A 95 26.65 -1.15 -9.19
N PRO A 96 26.18 -0.01 -9.71
CA PRO A 96 26.45 1.29 -9.15
C PRO A 96 26.03 1.29 -7.69
N LYS A 97 26.95 1.68 -6.80
CA LYS A 97 26.66 1.85 -5.36
C LYS A 97 25.99 3.20 -5.07
N GLU A 98 25.50 3.86 -6.11
CA GLU A 98 24.74 5.09 -5.99
C GLU A 98 23.42 4.79 -5.30
N PRO A 99 22.93 5.68 -4.41
CA PRO A 99 21.66 5.47 -3.77
C PRO A 99 20.52 5.41 -4.79
N VAL A 100 19.63 4.44 -4.61
CA VAL A 100 18.37 4.40 -5.34
C VAL A 100 17.41 5.36 -4.65
N LEU A 101 17.07 6.43 -5.34
CA LEU A 101 16.05 7.35 -4.89
C LEU A 101 14.69 6.76 -5.23
N ILE A 102 13.94 6.37 -4.21
CA ILE A 102 12.55 5.97 -4.36
C ILE A 102 11.71 7.03 -3.64
N GLY A 103 11.03 7.83 -4.46
CA GLY A 103 9.86 8.67 -4.18
C GLY A 103 9.76 9.50 -2.90
N GLU A 104 9.06 10.63 -3.00
CA GLU A 104 8.78 11.46 -1.82
C GLU A 104 7.77 10.74 -0.90
N GLY A 105 8.22 10.25 0.26
CA GLY A 105 7.38 9.53 1.23
C GLY A 105 6.73 8.28 0.64
N SER A 106 7.37 7.66 -0.35
CA SER A 106 6.84 6.47 -0.99
C SER A 106 6.83 5.27 -0.05
N GLN A 107 5.95 4.33 -0.34
CA GLN A 107 5.76 3.12 0.44
C GLN A 107 6.03 1.91 -0.45
N GLU A 108 7.13 1.22 -0.18
CA GLU A 108 7.57 0.06 -0.95
C GLU A 108 6.93 -1.24 -0.45
N PHE A 109 6.55 -2.11 -1.38
CA PHE A 109 5.92 -3.38 -1.06
C PHE A 109 6.14 -4.44 -2.13
N LEU A 110 6.12 -5.71 -1.70
CA LEU A 110 6.24 -6.87 -2.59
C LEU A 110 4.86 -7.45 -2.93
N VAL A 111 4.63 -7.70 -4.21
CA VAL A 111 3.54 -8.57 -4.67
C VAL A 111 4.10 -9.65 -5.59
N GLY A 112 4.00 -10.89 -5.15
CA GLY A 112 4.74 -12.00 -5.77
C GLY A 112 6.24 -11.79 -5.60
N LYS A 113 6.99 -11.86 -6.70
CA LYS A 113 8.45 -11.65 -6.73
C LYS A 113 8.87 -10.30 -7.31
N LYS A 114 7.97 -9.31 -7.27
CA LYS A 114 8.17 -7.98 -7.85
C LYS A 114 8.08 -6.90 -6.77
N LEU A 115 8.92 -5.88 -6.89
CA LEU A 115 8.94 -4.72 -6.01
C LEU A 115 8.14 -3.58 -6.64
N TYR A 116 7.21 -3.05 -5.85
CA TYR A 116 6.39 -1.91 -6.20
C TYR A 116 6.58 -0.79 -5.19
N SER A 117 6.27 0.42 -5.61
CA SER A 117 6.27 1.60 -4.78
C SER A 117 4.97 2.38 -4.99
N TYR A 118 4.32 2.77 -3.90
CA TYR A 118 3.16 3.65 -3.88
C TYR A 118 3.60 5.06 -3.49
N TYR A 119 3.06 6.06 -4.18
CA TYR A 119 3.38 7.47 -3.97
C TYR A 119 2.17 8.17 -3.36
N PRO A 120 2.13 8.40 -2.04
CA PRO A 120 1.00 9.05 -1.38
C PRO A 120 0.71 10.45 -1.90
N LYS A 121 1.75 11.14 -2.40
CA LYS A 121 1.65 12.51 -2.93
C LYS A 121 0.70 12.57 -4.13
N THR A 122 0.94 11.69 -5.09
CA THR A 122 0.29 11.68 -6.39
C THR A 122 -0.75 10.57 -6.53
N PHE A 123 -0.93 9.70 -5.53
CA PHE A 123 -1.78 8.49 -5.62
C PHE A 123 -1.40 7.57 -6.79
N GLU A 124 -0.10 7.49 -7.08
CA GLU A 124 0.45 6.72 -8.19
C GLU A 124 1.18 5.46 -7.69
N TYR A 125 1.30 4.49 -8.58
CA TYR A 125 2.01 3.23 -8.33
C TYR A 125 3.06 3.01 -9.41
N TYR A 126 4.22 2.52 -8.98
CA TYR A 126 5.36 2.23 -9.84
C TYR A 126 5.87 0.82 -9.58
N GLU A 127 6.38 0.16 -10.62
CA GLU A 127 7.22 -1.03 -10.49
C GLU A 127 8.68 -0.59 -10.46
N VAL A 128 9.45 -1.12 -9.51
CA VAL A 128 10.89 -0.89 -9.40
C VAL A 128 11.62 -2.02 -10.10
N LEU A 129 12.28 -1.70 -11.21
CA LEU A 129 12.93 -2.65 -12.09
C LEU A 129 14.45 -2.47 -12.04
N PHE A 130 15.19 -3.57 -11.95
CA PHE A 130 16.63 -3.57 -12.19
C PHE A 130 16.89 -3.98 -13.63
N ASN A 131 17.60 -3.15 -14.40
CA ASN A 131 17.88 -3.44 -15.81
C ASN A 131 19.25 -4.09 -16.06
N GLY A 132 19.92 -4.56 -15.00
CA GLY A 132 21.28 -5.10 -15.04
C GLY A 132 22.36 -4.07 -14.68
N VAL A 133 22.06 -2.78 -14.80
CA VAL A 133 23.00 -1.69 -14.46
C VAL A 133 22.41 -0.81 -13.38
N LYS A 134 21.16 -0.38 -13.49
CA LYS A 134 20.54 0.54 -12.54
C LYS A 134 19.09 0.19 -12.26
N PHE A 135 18.58 0.74 -11.17
CA PHE A 135 17.17 0.69 -10.86
C PHE A 135 16.43 1.79 -11.62
N VAL A 136 15.31 1.43 -12.21
CA VAL A 136 14.41 2.33 -12.94
C VAL A 136 12.99 2.12 -12.44
N GLN A 137 12.22 3.20 -12.41
CA GLN A 137 10.83 3.16 -11.99
C GLN A 137 9.92 3.24 -13.21
N ARG A 138 8.93 2.34 -13.28
CA ARG A 138 7.92 2.31 -14.34
C ARG A 138 6.55 2.55 -13.75
N LYS A 139 5.90 3.66 -14.13
CA LYS A 139 4.53 3.96 -13.73
C LYS A 139 3.60 2.82 -14.18
N LEU A 140 2.77 2.32 -13.27
CA LEU A 140 1.78 1.29 -13.56
C LEU A 140 0.57 1.91 -14.27
N SER A 141 0.05 1.21 -15.27
CA SER A 141 -1.24 1.53 -15.86
C SER A 141 -2.39 1.21 -14.90
N LYS A 142 -3.55 1.85 -15.08
CA LYS A 142 -4.79 1.55 -14.33
C LYS A 142 -5.14 0.06 -14.34
N LYS A 143 -4.93 -0.63 -15.48
CA LYS A 143 -5.18 -2.08 -15.62
C LYS A 143 -4.23 -2.90 -14.74
N GLU A 144 -2.97 -2.50 -14.63
CA GLU A 144 -1.99 -3.16 -13.75
C GLU A 144 -2.30 -2.89 -12.28
N VAL A 145 -2.64 -1.66 -11.92
CA VAL A 145 -3.06 -1.32 -10.55
C VAL A 145 -4.33 -2.09 -10.15
N SER A 146 -5.31 -2.24 -11.05
CA SER A 146 -6.51 -3.05 -10.80
C SER A 146 -6.20 -4.54 -10.54
N LYS A 147 -5.20 -5.09 -11.24
CA LYS A 147 -4.72 -6.46 -10.99
C LYS A 147 -3.99 -6.57 -9.65
N LEU A 148 -3.16 -5.56 -9.34
CA LEU A 148 -2.38 -5.47 -8.11
C LEU A 148 -3.29 -5.37 -6.87
N LEU A 149 -4.34 -4.54 -6.98
CA LEU A 149 -5.30 -4.24 -5.92
C LEU A 149 -6.63 -4.96 -6.17
N LYS A 150 -6.57 -6.27 -6.37
CA LYS A 150 -7.76 -7.08 -6.69
C LYS A 150 -8.85 -6.90 -5.62
N GLY A 151 -10.06 -6.57 -6.08
CA GLY A 151 -11.22 -6.36 -5.21
C GLY A 151 -11.40 -4.91 -4.73
N TYR A 152 -10.58 -3.98 -5.19
CA TYR A 152 -10.81 -2.54 -5.07
C TYR A 152 -11.48 -2.00 -6.34
N GLU A 153 -12.48 -1.15 -6.15
CA GLU A 153 -13.04 -0.31 -7.21
C GLU A 153 -12.23 0.97 -7.34
N ILE A 154 -11.92 1.35 -8.57
CA ILE A 154 -11.09 2.51 -8.86
C ILE A 154 -11.97 3.74 -9.03
N ILE A 155 -11.63 4.79 -8.28
CA ILE A 155 -12.18 6.14 -8.44
C ILE A 155 -11.06 6.99 -9.03
N ASP A 156 -11.26 7.51 -10.23
CA ASP A 156 -10.28 8.39 -10.87
C ASP A 156 -10.45 9.82 -10.37
N VAL A 157 -9.37 10.56 -10.13
CA VAL A 157 -9.47 11.95 -9.64
C VAL A 157 -10.22 12.85 -10.63
N SER A 158 -10.10 12.64 -11.93
CA SER A 158 -10.87 13.36 -12.96
C SER A 158 -12.39 13.24 -12.77
N THR A 159 -12.87 12.15 -12.17
CA THR A 159 -14.30 11.98 -11.88
C THR A 159 -14.78 12.86 -10.73
N LEU A 160 -13.84 13.31 -9.88
CA LEU A 160 -14.09 14.12 -8.70
C LEU A 160 -14.08 15.63 -8.99
N GLU A 161 -13.39 16.07 -10.05
CA GLU A 161 -13.39 17.48 -10.50
C GLU A 161 -14.79 18.03 -10.79
N LYS A 162 -15.78 17.15 -10.97
CA LYS A 162 -17.20 17.50 -11.10
C LYS A 162 -17.87 17.88 -9.76
N GLY A 163 -17.10 18.08 -8.69
CA GLY A 163 -17.52 18.60 -7.39
C GLY A 163 -17.86 17.50 -6.37
N THR A 164 -18.97 16.80 -6.60
CA THR A 164 -19.46 15.76 -5.68
C THR A 164 -19.70 14.45 -6.40
N TYR A 165 -18.96 13.42 -6.03
CA TYR A 165 -19.12 12.07 -6.57
C TYR A 165 -20.04 11.25 -5.65
N ASN A 166 -21.18 10.78 -6.19
CA ASN A 166 -22.08 9.90 -5.44
C ASN A 166 -21.73 8.44 -5.72
N LEU A 167 -21.26 7.75 -4.70
CA LEU A 167 -20.83 6.37 -4.77
C LEU A 167 -21.92 5.48 -4.16
N LYS A 168 -22.39 4.50 -4.94
CA LYS A 168 -23.29 3.46 -4.44
C LYS A 168 -22.46 2.31 -3.90
N GLN A 169 -22.55 2.03 -2.60
CA GLN A 169 -21.87 0.87 -2.05
C GLN A 169 -22.77 -0.37 -1.98
N SER A 170 -22.17 -1.54 -1.90
CA SER A 170 -22.86 -2.77 -1.47
C SER A 170 -21.97 -3.60 -0.55
N LYS A 171 -22.52 -4.60 0.13
CA LYS A 171 -21.72 -5.49 1.00
C LYS A 171 -20.56 -6.17 0.27
N LEU A 172 -20.71 -6.40 -1.04
CA LEU A 172 -19.70 -7.02 -1.91
C LEU A 172 -18.76 -5.97 -2.56
N HIS A 173 -19.20 -4.72 -2.61
CA HIS A 173 -18.57 -3.60 -3.32
C HIS A 173 -18.41 -2.43 -2.36
N ASN A 174 -17.40 -2.53 -1.49
CA ASN A 174 -17.16 -1.56 -0.42
C ASN A 174 -15.69 -1.18 -0.25
N ARG A 175 -14.81 -1.57 -1.17
CA ARG A 175 -13.38 -1.22 -1.15
C ARG A 175 -13.06 -0.37 -2.34
N PHE A 176 -12.43 0.77 -2.10
CA PHE A 176 -12.20 1.79 -3.11
C PHE A 176 -10.75 2.25 -3.06
N VAL A 177 -10.19 2.52 -4.23
CA VAL A 177 -8.87 3.13 -4.38
C VAL A 177 -9.00 4.34 -5.28
N VAL A 178 -8.42 5.46 -4.85
CA VAL A 178 -8.38 6.70 -5.62
C VAL A 178 -7.10 6.72 -6.43
N LEU A 179 -7.17 6.96 -7.75
CA LEU A 179 -6.02 7.08 -8.63
C LEU A 179 -5.98 8.44 -9.30
N ASN A 180 -4.80 9.07 -9.35
CA ASN A 180 -4.58 10.27 -10.16
C ASN A 180 -4.44 9.89 -11.65
N ASP A 181 -5.37 10.40 -12.45
CA ASP A 181 -5.39 10.26 -13.91
C ASP A 181 -5.36 11.61 -14.66
N THR A 182 -5.32 12.75 -13.96
CA THR A 182 -5.37 14.08 -14.61
C THR A 182 -4.00 14.58 -15.04
N GLY A 183 -2.92 13.96 -14.55
CA GLY A 183 -1.54 14.39 -14.85
C GLY A 183 -1.13 15.67 -14.12
N ASP A 184 -2.02 16.24 -13.31
CA ASP A 184 -1.70 17.36 -12.45
C ASP A 184 -0.90 16.91 -11.24
N ASP A 185 0.05 17.75 -10.85
CA ASP A 185 0.78 17.61 -9.60
C ASP A 185 -0.14 17.96 -8.44
N PHE A 186 -0.84 16.94 -7.98
CA PHE A 186 -1.60 16.98 -6.75
C PHE A 186 -0.61 17.10 -5.58
N TYR A 187 -0.44 18.34 -5.10
CA TYR A 187 0.65 18.76 -4.22
C TYR A 187 0.84 17.93 -2.94
N LYS A 188 -0.20 17.21 -2.48
CA LYS A 188 -0.25 16.11 -1.48
C LYS A 188 -1.72 15.91 -1.08
N TYR A 189 -2.35 14.74 -1.24
CA TYR A 189 -3.74 14.52 -0.80
C TYR A 189 -3.90 13.43 0.25
N TYR A 190 -4.97 13.53 1.03
CA TYR A 190 -5.38 12.50 1.99
C TYR A 190 -6.90 12.46 2.17
N ILE A 191 -7.35 11.33 2.71
CA ILE A 191 -8.77 10.97 2.89
C ILE A 191 -9.22 11.33 4.30
N VAL A 192 -10.30 12.12 4.43
CA VAL A 192 -10.92 12.52 5.71
C VAL A 192 -12.45 12.63 5.65
N PRO A 193 -13.19 12.53 6.77
CA PRO A 193 -12.74 12.05 8.06
C PRO A 193 -12.61 10.51 8.04
N ASN A 194 -11.63 9.96 8.75
CA ASN A 194 -11.59 8.53 9.05
C ASN A 194 -12.48 8.23 10.27
N ASP A 195 -13.79 8.12 10.07
CA ASP A 195 -14.69 7.60 11.11
C ASP A 195 -14.58 6.07 11.15
N SER A 196 -13.73 5.56 12.04
CA SER A 196 -13.41 4.13 12.17
C SER A 196 -14.64 3.21 12.34
N LYS A 197 -15.78 3.76 12.78
CA LYS A 197 -17.07 3.04 12.90
C LYS A 197 -17.79 2.88 11.56
N LYS A 198 -17.56 3.78 10.60
CA LYS A 198 -18.23 3.80 9.29
C LYS A 198 -17.31 3.53 8.11
N MET A 199 -16.01 3.79 8.24
CA MET A 199 -15.00 3.50 7.23
C MET A 199 -13.67 3.06 7.86
N GLU A 200 -12.81 2.47 7.05
CA GLU A 200 -11.42 2.14 7.37
C GLU A 200 -10.53 2.59 6.22
N LEU A 201 -9.35 3.11 6.52
CA LEU A 201 -8.30 3.27 5.52
C LEU A 201 -7.69 1.90 5.18
N GLY A 202 -7.27 1.74 3.93
CA GLY A 202 -6.51 0.58 3.50
C GLY A 202 -5.04 0.66 3.92
N CYS A 203 -4.20 -0.15 3.28
CA CYS A 203 -2.76 -0.13 3.51
C CYS A 203 -2.12 1.18 3.02
N PHE A 204 -2.68 1.75 1.95
CA PHE A 204 -2.24 2.99 1.34
C PHE A 204 -3.25 4.09 1.58
N SER A 205 -2.78 5.34 1.69
CA SER A 205 -3.62 6.50 2.04
C SER A 205 -4.74 6.82 1.05
N ASN A 206 -4.64 6.33 -0.19
CA ASN A 206 -5.65 6.44 -1.23
C ASN A 206 -6.67 5.29 -1.22
N GLN A 207 -6.55 4.34 -0.30
CA GLN A 207 -7.42 3.19 -0.18
C GLN A 207 -8.36 3.37 1.01
N PHE A 208 -9.61 2.96 0.82
CA PHE A 208 -10.56 2.92 1.92
C PHE A 208 -11.60 1.83 1.73
N ARG A 209 -12.17 1.39 2.85
CA ARG A 209 -13.28 0.46 2.93
C ARG A 209 -14.43 1.10 3.67
N ILE A 210 -15.64 0.99 3.11
CA ILE A 210 -16.86 1.45 3.75
C ILE A 210 -17.50 0.30 4.53
N LYS A 211 -17.80 0.57 5.80
CA LYS A 211 -18.53 -0.35 6.70
C LYS A 211 -20.01 -0.03 6.78
N LYS A 212 -20.37 1.25 6.69
CA LYS A 212 -21.74 1.77 6.83
C LYS A 212 -21.98 2.87 5.79
N SER A 213 -23.21 2.96 5.28
CA SER A 213 -23.65 4.02 4.39
C SER A 213 -23.61 5.39 5.09
N ASP A 214 -23.84 6.44 4.32
CA ASP A 214 -23.96 7.82 4.79
C ASP A 214 -22.66 8.33 5.41
N VAL A 215 -21.61 8.25 4.58
CA VAL A 215 -20.30 8.81 4.84
C VAL A 215 -19.95 9.76 3.71
N THR A 216 -19.61 11.00 4.06
CA THR A 216 -18.98 11.93 3.14
C THR A 216 -17.48 11.88 3.38
N ILE A 217 -16.75 11.45 2.35
CA ILE A 217 -15.30 11.40 2.33
C ILE A 217 -14.82 12.61 1.54
N LYS A 218 -13.80 13.29 2.05
CA LYS A 218 -13.11 14.38 1.41
C LYS A 218 -11.71 13.92 1.04
N ILE A 219 -11.35 14.21 -0.21
CA ILE A 219 -9.98 14.15 -0.67
C ILE A 219 -9.49 15.59 -0.67
N GLN A 220 -8.60 15.89 0.27
CA GLN A 220 -8.10 17.25 0.48
C GLN A 220 -6.59 17.30 0.45
N ARG A 221 -6.06 18.48 0.13
CA ARG A 221 -4.62 18.73 0.20
C ARG A 221 -4.14 18.69 1.65
N LEU A 222 -2.86 18.37 1.89
CA LEU A 222 -2.26 18.47 3.23
C LEU A 222 -2.37 19.88 3.82
N GLU A 223 -2.30 20.93 2.98
CA GLU A 223 -2.46 22.32 3.42
C GLU A 223 -3.93 22.70 3.71
N GLY A 224 -4.88 21.79 3.48
CA GLY A 224 -6.31 22.00 3.66
C GLY A 224 -7.05 22.39 2.38
N CYS A 225 -8.32 22.79 2.53
CA CYS A 225 -9.17 23.24 1.44
C CYS A 225 -9.02 24.76 1.25
N SER A 226 -8.85 25.23 0.02
CA SER A 226 -8.84 26.67 -0.28
C SER A 226 -9.70 26.99 -1.50
N LYS A 227 -9.96 28.27 -1.74
CA LYS A 227 -10.73 28.71 -2.92
C LYS A 227 -10.00 28.40 -4.24
N ALA A 228 -8.67 28.41 -4.24
CA ALA A 228 -7.84 28.08 -5.40
C ALA A 228 -7.66 26.57 -5.59
N TYR A 229 -7.83 25.79 -4.51
CA TYR A 229 -7.68 24.33 -4.50
C TYR A 229 -8.83 23.72 -3.70
N PRO A 230 -10.01 23.54 -4.33
CA PRO A 230 -11.16 22.99 -3.65
C PRO A 230 -10.92 21.53 -3.24
N CYS A 231 -11.58 21.13 -2.17
CA CYS A 231 -11.62 19.73 -1.76
C CYS A 231 -12.64 18.97 -2.58
N TYR A 232 -12.32 17.71 -2.86
CA TYR A 232 -13.21 16.81 -3.58
C TYR A 232 -14.05 16.01 -2.60
N GLU A 233 -15.35 15.91 -2.84
CA GLU A 233 -16.26 15.17 -1.97
C GLU A 233 -16.77 13.88 -2.64
N ILE A 234 -16.66 12.77 -1.93
CA ILE A 234 -17.23 11.47 -2.26
C ILE A 234 -18.34 11.19 -1.24
N ASN A 235 -19.58 11.26 -1.69
CA ASN A 235 -20.75 10.90 -0.90
C ASN A 235 -21.08 9.43 -1.11
N VAL A 236 -20.85 8.62 -0.09
CA VAL A 236 -21.18 7.20 -0.11
C VAL A 236 -22.60 7.02 0.41
N LYS A 237 -23.48 6.53 -0.47
CA LYS A 237 -24.87 6.18 -0.17
C LYS A 237 -25.04 4.66 -0.15
#